data_AF-A0A9P6N6Z7-F1
#
_entry.id   AF-A0A9P6N6Z7-F1
#
_cell.length_a   1.000
_cell.length_b   1.000
_cell.length_c   1.000
_cell.angle_alpha   90.00
_cell.angle_beta   90.00
_cell.angle_gamma   90.00
#
_symmetry.space_group_name_H-M   'P 1'
#
loop_
_entity.id
_entity.type
_entity.pdbx_description
1 polymer ?
#
loop_
_entity_poly.entity_id
_entity_poly.type
_entity_poly.pdbx_seq_one_letter_code
_entity_poly.pdbx_strand_id
1 'polypeptide(L)'
;MSLYVNHVLRPFWRTTTNRLWSTVASATQPAKQVKVPLKPPTNKMINEFKSAKIIIRVPVDKDPCVKLKPKELTCKINAALLMINAKIDDNIIQVKGASRLPSGDLLHCQDILLIHTYNHIAAHWILENCHCWTEIVHKDFTTMRPTFPVLLQSVPTKFDPADPNFIKELANQNHLPIEVFHTIHWLVKPIPPKTNGSLIIHVFDKLLAAKIGCSDLVFDGLVL
;
A
#
# COMPACT_ATOMS: atom_id res chain seq x y z
N MET A 1 -9.68 12.27 60.87
CA MET A 1 -10.59 11.61 59.92
C MET A 1 -11.94 12.29 60.09
N SER A 2 -12.24 13.34 59.33
CA SER A 2 -12.80 13.31 57.97
C SER A 2 -14.05 12.44 57.87
N LEU A 3 -15.22 13.07 57.77
CA LEU A 3 -16.05 13.10 56.56
C LEU A 3 -17.23 14.05 56.82
N TYR A 4 -17.34 15.12 56.04
CA TYR A 4 -18.54 15.95 55.94
C TYR A 4 -18.98 15.92 54.48
N VAL A 5 -20.25 15.59 54.26
CA VAL A 5 -20.89 15.46 52.95
C VAL A 5 -22.08 16.41 52.92
N ASN A 6 -22.12 17.23 51.85
CA ASN A 6 -23.22 17.90 51.13
C ASN A 6 -24.40 18.51 51.92
N HIS A 7 -25.07 19.59 51.55
CA HIS A 7 -25.31 20.34 50.31
C HIS A 7 -25.32 21.86 50.72
N VAL A 8 -25.57 22.92 49.94
CA VAL A 8 -26.65 23.19 48.97
C VAL A 8 -26.43 24.60 48.32
N LEU A 9 -27.10 24.81 47.18
CA LEU A 9 -27.64 26.06 46.60
C LEU A 9 -26.73 27.05 45.82
N ARG A 10 -27.10 27.25 44.55
CA ARG A 10 -26.96 28.52 43.80
C ARG A 10 -28.12 29.46 44.17
N PRO A 11 -27.94 30.79 44.11
CA PRO A 11 -28.51 31.58 42.99
C PRO A 11 -27.55 32.70 42.49
N PHE A 12 -27.56 33.14 41.21
CA PHE A 12 -28.41 34.21 40.62
C PHE A 12 -28.25 35.54 41.40
N TRP A 13 -27.59 36.61 40.90
CA TRP A 13 -28.13 37.73 40.08
C TRP A 13 -27.00 38.62 39.48
N ARG A 14 -27.33 39.44 38.46
CA ARG A 14 -26.52 40.46 37.73
C ARG A 14 -26.15 41.70 38.56
N THR A 15 -25.07 42.43 38.16
CA THR A 15 -25.03 43.84 37.62
C THR A 15 -23.58 44.34 37.58
N THR A 16 -23.00 44.68 36.42
CA THR A 16 -23.02 45.98 35.70
C THR A 16 -22.41 47.15 36.48
N THR A 17 -21.24 47.63 36.03
CA THR A 17 -20.90 49.06 36.07
C THR A 17 -20.38 49.50 34.70
N ASN A 18 -21.15 50.40 34.08
CA ASN A 18 -20.78 51.17 32.90
C ASN A 18 -19.73 52.22 33.28
N ARG A 19 -18.67 52.36 32.47
CA ARG A 19 -17.98 53.65 32.29
C ARG A 19 -18.24 54.15 30.88
N LEU A 20 -18.74 55.39 30.81
CA LEU A 20 -19.05 56.14 29.60
C LEU A 20 -17.87 57.04 29.20
N TRP A 21 -17.94 57.49 27.94
CA TRP A 21 -17.12 58.47 27.19
C TRP A 21 -15.97 57.85 26.38
N SER A 22 -15.89 58.01 25.06
CA SER A 22 -16.35 59.11 24.19
C SER A 22 -16.68 58.61 22.78
N THR A 23 -17.58 59.33 22.10
CA THR A 23 -17.91 59.15 20.68
C THR A 23 -16.81 59.77 19.82
N VAL A 24 -16.16 58.96 18.99
CA VAL A 24 -15.30 59.45 17.90
C VAL A 24 -15.91 58.97 16.58
N ALA A 25 -15.99 59.90 15.64
CA ALA A 25 -16.71 59.87 14.39
C ALA A 25 -16.55 58.58 13.57
N SER A 26 -17.62 58.21 12.87
CA SER A 26 -17.69 57.14 11.88
C SER A 26 -16.63 57.32 10.80
N ALA A 27 -15.52 56.58 10.91
CA ALA A 27 -14.71 56.21 9.76
C ALA A 27 -15.24 54.86 9.27
N THR A 28 -15.77 54.84 8.04
CA THR A 28 -16.12 53.60 7.33
C THR A 28 -14.86 52.75 7.21
N GLN A 29 -14.66 51.83 8.14
CA GLN A 29 -13.60 50.82 8.03
C GLN A 29 -13.99 49.87 6.88
N PRO A 30 -13.08 49.58 5.93
CA PRO A 30 -13.31 48.47 5.02
C PRO A 30 -13.50 47.22 5.86
N ALA A 31 -14.54 46.44 5.53
CA ALA A 31 -14.92 45.23 6.27
C ALA A 31 -13.67 44.39 6.59
N LYS A 32 -13.36 44.24 7.88
CA LYS A 32 -12.33 43.31 8.33
C LYS A 32 -12.72 41.93 7.80
N GLN A 33 -11.97 41.44 6.82
CA GLN A 33 -12.08 40.06 6.40
C GLN A 33 -11.84 39.20 7.63
N VAL A 34 -12.90 38.56 8.11
CA VAL A 34 -12.82 37.54 9.15
C VAL A 34 -12.00 36.42 8.51
N LYS A 35 -10.71 36.34 8.87
CA LYS A 35 -9.90 35.16 8.56
C LYS A 35 -10.55 34.00 9.29
N VAL A 36 -11.35 33.22 8.57
CA VAL A 36 -11.85 31.93 9.06
C VAL A 36 -10.62 31.15 9.50
N PRO A 37 -10.53 30.66 10.76
CA PRO A 37 -9.42 29.83 11.17
C PRO A 37 -9.37 28.63 10.23
N LEU A 38 -8.24 28.45 9.52
CA LEU A 38 -8.05 27.23 8.74
C LEU A 38 -8.22 26.06 9.69
N LYS A 39 -9.13 25.13 9.35
CA LYS A 39 -9.24 23.87 10.08
C LYS A 39 -7.86 23.21 10.08
N PRO A 40 -7.40 22.67 11.22
CA PRO A 40 -6.13 21.96 11.26
C PRO A 40 -6.16 20.82 10.23
N PRO A 41 -5.04 20.53 9.57
CA PRO A 41 -4.97 19.45 8.60
C PRO A 41 -5.39 18.13 9.26
N THR A 42 -6.11 17.30 8.51
CA THR A 42 -6.55 16.00 9.01
C THR A 42 -5.34 15.12 9.33
N ASN A 43 -5.46 14.25 10.33
CA ASN A 43 -4.42 13.25 10.65
C ASN A 43 -3.94 12.47 9.42
N LYS A 44 -4.84 12.19 8.47
CA LYS A 44 -4.50 11.56 7.19
C LYS A 44 -3.45 12.37 6.42
N MET A 45 -3.70 13.66 6.20
CA MET A 45 -2.76 14.56 5.52
C MET A 45 -1.42 14.63 6.27
N ILE A 46 -1.45 14.80 7.60
CA ILE A 46 -0.21 14.85 8.39
C ILE A 46 0.59 13.55 8.26
N ASN A 47 -0.10 12.41 8.28
CA ASN A 47 0.55 11.11 8.24
C ASN A 47 1.16 10.80 6.88
N GLU A 48 0.58 11.29 5.78
CA GLU A 48 1.13 11.14 4.44
C GLU A 48 2.57 11.67 4.34
N PHE A 49 2.87 12.78 5.02
CA PHE A 49 4.21 13.40 5.03
C PHE A 49 5.19 12.79 6.02
N LYS A 50 4.78 11.84 6.87
CA LYS A 50 5.71 11.22 7.83
C LYS A 50 6.67 10.27 7.14
N SER A 51 7.93 10.30 7.56
CA SER A 51 8.93 9.35 7.11
C SER A 51 8.52 7.92 7.46
N ALA A 52 8.69 7.01 6.50
CA ALA A 52 8.34 5.61 6.64
C ALA A 52 9.58 4.73 6.50
N LYS A 53 9.48 3.53 7.06
CA LYS A 53 10.48 2.47 6.92
C LYS A 53 9.84 1.29 6.24
N ILE A 54 10.54 0.69 5.27
CA ILE A 54 10.09 -0.53 4.61
C ILE A 54 11.17 -1.60 4.73
N ILE A 55 10.71 -2.84 4.75
CA ILE A 55 11.53 -4.04 4.84
C ILE A 55 11.35 -4.82 3.55
N ILE A 56 12.45 -5.08 2.85
CA ILE A 56 12.47 -5.96 1.69
C ILE A 56 13.28 -7.20 2.06
N ARG A 57 12.65 -8.35 1.87
CA ARG A 57 13.25 -9.66 2.14
C ARG A 57 14.08 -10.09 0.94
N VAL A 58 15.31 -10.50 1.20
CA VAL A 58 16.22 -11.06 0.19
C VAL A 58 16.06 -12.59 0.18
N PRO A 59 16.13 -13.25 -0.98
CA PRO A 59 16.15 -14.72 -1.05
C PRO A 59 17.39 -15.31 -0.34
N VAL A 60 17.21 -16.44 0.34
CA VAL A 60 18.18 -17.04 1.30
C VAL A 60 19.47 -17.52 0.62
N ASP A 61 19.40 -17.95 -0.64
CA ASP A 61 20.51 -18.63 -1.32
C ASP A 61 21.55 -17.66 -1.90
N LYS A 62 21.29 -16.36 -1.79
CA LYS A 62 22.10 -15.33 -2.40
C LYS A 62 22.26 -14.17 -1.43
N ASP A 63 23.50 -13.78 -1.19
CA ASP A 63 23.82 -12.65 -0.31
C ASP A 63 24.33 -11.46 -1.14
N PRO A 64 23.43 -10.77 -1.88
CA PRO A 64 23.78 -9.72 -2.83
C PRO A 64 24.42 -8.49 -2.18
N CYS A 65 24.26 -8.32 -0.86
CA CYS A 65 24.51 -7.05 -0.20
C CYS A 65 25.50 -7.12 0.98
N VAL A 66 26.09 -8.27 1.33
CA VAL A 66 27.07 -8.42 2.45
C VAL A 66 28.10 -7.31 2.49
N LYS A 67 28.64 -6.97 1.32
CA LYS A 67 29.86 -6.18 1.20
C LYS A 67 29.59 -4.69 1.09
N LEU A 68 28.34 -4.26 0.94
CA LEU A 68 28.00 -2.86 0.70
C LEU A 68 27.81 -2.11 2.00
N LYS A 69 28.51 -0.98 2.15
CA LYS A 69 28.26 -0.07 3.28
C LYS A 69 26.89 0.60 3.12
N PRO A 70 26.21 0.99 4.22
CA PRO A 70 24.89 1.63 4.15
C PRO A 70 24.81 2.84 3.21
N LYS A 71 25.86 3.68 3.17
CA LYS A 71 25.93 4.82 2.26
C LYS A 71 26.00 4.39 0.79
N GLU A 72 26.85 3.41 0.48
CA GLU A 72 27.00 2.87 -0.89
C GLU A 72 25.71 2.22 -1.37
N LEU A 73 25.06 1.43 -0.50
CA LEU A 73 23.77 0.82 -0.76
C LEU A 73 22.69 1.89 -1.04
N THR A 74 22.64 2.94 -0.24
CA THR A 74 21.71 4.07 -0.44
C THR A 74 21.92 4.73 -1.81
N CYS A 75 23.19 5.00 -2.18
CA CYS A 75 23.53 5.57 -3.48
C CYS A 75 23.09 4.66 -4.64
N LYS A 76 23.34 3.35 -4.54
CA LYS A 76 22.93 2.39 -5.56
C LYS A 76 21.41 2.32 -5.72
N ILE A 77 20.66 2.31 -4.61
CA ILE A 77 19.19 2.32 -4.66
C ILE A 77 18.69 3.59 -5.34
N ASN A 78 19.19 4.76 -4.95
CA ASN A 78 18.79 6.02 -5.58
C ASN A 78 19.16 6.05 -7.08
N ALA A 79 20.31 5.52 -7.46
CA ALA A 79 20.70 5.39 -8.88
C ALA A 79 19.76 4.45 -9.66
N ALA A 80 19.38 3.30 -9.07
CA ALA A 80 18.44 2.37 -9.68
C ALA A 80 17.04 2.99 -9.85
N LEU A 81 16.55 3.70 -8.82
CA LEU A 81 15.27 4.41 -8.87
C LEU A 81 15.27 5.50 -9.96
N LEU A 82 16.38 6.24 -10.10
CA LEU A 82 16.55 7.20 -11.20
C LEU A 82 16.58 6.53 -12.57
N MET A 83 17.26 5.38 -12.69
CA MET A 83 17.35 4.62 -13.96
C MET A 83 15.98 4.16 -14.46
N ILE A 84 15.07 3.79 -13.55
CA ILE A 84 13.68 3.42 -13.90
C ILE A 84 12.72 4.61 -13.95
N ASN A 85 13.23 5.85 -13.88
CA ASN A 85 12.45 7.08 -13.87
C ASN A 85 11.33 7.08 -12.81
N ALA A 86 11.65 6.62 -11.59
CA ALA A 86 10.72 6.52 -10.49
C ALA A 86 10.20 7.91 -10.05
N LYS A 87 8.92 8.20 -10.29
CA LYS A 87 8.29 9.49 -9.95
C LYS A 87 6.84 9.35 -9.47
N ILE A 88 6.40 10.28 -8.61
CA ILE A 88 5.02 10.45 -8.15
C ILE A 88 4.66 11.93 -8.28
N ASP A 89 3.62 12.25 -9.07
CA ASP A 89 3.19 13.62 -9.34
C ASP A 89 4.39 14.52 -9.75
N ASP A 90 5.22 14.00 -10.65
CA ASP A 90 6.49 14.58 -11.14
C ASP A 90 7.62 14.77 -10.11
N ASN A 91 7.42 14.35 -8.87
CA ASN A 91 8.48 14.30 -7.87
C ASN A 91 9.26 12.99 -7.96
N ILE A 92 10.58 13.11 -8.09
CA ILE A 92 11.48 11.95 -8.12
C ILE A 92 11.43 11.24 -6.77
N ILE A 93 11.31 9.92 -6.81
CA ILE A 93 11.35 9.09 -5.61
C ILE A 93 12.80 8.87 -5.19
N GLN A 94 13.11 9.22 -3.95
CA GLN A 94 14.43 9.00 -3.36
C GLN A 94 14.31 8.41 -1.95
N VAL A 95 15.31 7.62 -1.58
CA VAL A 95 15.45 7.07 -0.24
C VAL A 95 16.41 7.92 0.59
N LYS A 96 16.07 8.11 1.86
CA LYS A 96 16.89 8.85 2.85
C LYS A 96 18.08 8.02 3.31
N GLY A 97 17.93 6.70 3.31
CA GLY A 97 18.96 5.77 3.75
C GLY A 97 18.51 4.34 3.58
N ALA A 98 19.48 3.45 3.43
CA ALA A 98 19.26 2.02 3.42
C ALA A 98 20.32 1.32 4.26
N SER A 99 19.90 0.31 5.01
CA SER A 99 20.79 -0.53 5.79
C SER A 99 20.34 -1.98 5.74
N ARG A 100 21.29 -2.88 5.96
CA ARG A 100 20.97 -4.29 6.18
C ARG A 100 20.58 -4.49 7.63
N LEU A 101 19.50 -5.23 7.87
CA LEU A 101 19.15 -5.75 9.18
C LEU A 101 19.64 -7.20 9.26
N PRO A 102 20.50 -7.54 10.24
CA PRO A 102 20.78 -8.93 10.53
C PRO A 102 19.49 -9.56 11.07
N SER A 103 18.98 -10.60 10.42
CA SER A 103 17.90 -11.41 11.00
C SER A 103 18.47 -12.14 12.21
N GLY A 104 18.01 -11.80 13.41
CA GLY A 104 18.47 -12.40 14.65
C GLY A 104 17.97 -13.84 14.81
N ASP A 105 18.91 -14.74 15.11
CA ASP A 105 18.81 -16.16 15.49
C ASP A 105 18.13 -17.16 14.52
N LEU A 106 18.78 -18.32 14.42
CA LEU A 106 18.42 -19.58 13.74
C LEU A 106 18.68 -19.66 12.22
N LEU A 107 19.89 -20.16 11.88
CA LEU A 107 20.25 -21.11 10.80
C LEU A 107 19.76 -20.90 9.34
N HIS A 108 18.90 -19.92 9.06
CA HIS A 108 18.38 -19.51 7.77
C HIS A 108 18.28 -17.98 7.77
N CYS A 109 19.45 -17.34 7.87
CA CYS A 109 19.60 -15.89 7.89
C CYS A 109 19.05 -15.30 6.58
N GLN A 110 17.83 -14.78 6.64
CA GLN A 110 17.29 -13.94 5.59
C GLN A 110 17.92 -12.56 5.73
N ASP A 111 18.73 -12.12 4.75
CA ASP A 111 19.11 -10.72 4.70
C ASP A 111 17.87 -9.87 4.48
N ILE A 112 17.68 -8.88 5.34
CA ILE A 112 16.58 -7.94 5.26
C ILE A 112 17.15 -6.56 4.95
N LEU A 113 16.64 -5.91 3.90
CA LEU A 113 16.96 -4.53 3.59
C LEU A 113 15.94 -3.61 4.24
N LEU A 114 16.42 -2.75 5.14
CA LEU A 114 15.66 -1.68 5.75
C LEU A 114 15.89 -0.39 4.97
N ILE A 115 14.84 0.15 4.40
CA ILE A 115 14.88 1.40 3.63
C ILE A 115 14.12 2.46 4.38
N HIS A 116 14.75 3.61 4.54
CA HIS A 116 14.17 4.82 5.11
C HIS A 116 13.77 5.76 3.99
N THR A 117 12.51 6.20 4.01
CA THR A 117 11.92 7.08 3.01
C THR A 117 11.51 8.41 3.63
N TYR A 118 11.30 9.43 2.80
CA TYR A 118 10.88 10.74 3.26
C TYR A 118 9.40 10.78 3.68
N ASN A 119 8.55 10.00 3.01
CA ASN A 119 7.11 9.99 3.22
C ASN A 119 6.50 8.59 2.99
N HIS A 120 5.27 8.36 3.44
CA HIS A 120 4.60 7.05 3.31
C HIS A 120 4.26 6.70 1.86
N ILE A 121 4.02 7.70 1.01
CA ILE A 121 3.66 7.51 -0.39
C ILE A 121 4.83 6.91 -1.17
N ALA A 122 6.04 7.44 -0.99
CA ALA A 122 7.28 6.90 -1.55
C ALA A 122 7.58 5.49 -1.04
N ALA A 123 7.38 5.23 0.25
CA ALA A 123 7.52 3.89 0.82
C ALA A 123 6.60 2.87 0.14
N HIS A 124 5.33 3.23 -0.04
CA HIS A 124 4.35 2.36 -0.70
C HIS A 124 4.78 2.05 -2.13
N TRP A 125 5.12 3.09 -2.90
CA TRP A 125 5.56 2.93 -4.28
C TRP A 125 6.81 2.04 -4.40
N ILE A 126 7.82 2.26 -3.54
CA ILE A 126 9.07 1.49 -3.57
C ILE A 126 8.79 0.01 -3.29
N LEU A 127 7.87 -0.29 -2.38
CA LEU A 127 7.49 -1.65 -2.04
C LEU A 127 6.72 -2.34 -3.18
N GLU A 128 5.73 -1.67 -3.78
CA GLU A 128 4.95 -2.22 -4.89
C GLU A 128 5.81 -2.50 -6.13
N ASN A 129 6.80 -1.63 -6.38
CA ASN A 129 7.66 -1.70 -7.55
C ASN A 129 9.04 -2.33 -7.24
N CYS A 130 9.20 -3.02 -6.12
CA CYS A 130 10.49 -3.63 -5.74
C CYS A 130 11.10 -4.46 -6.87
N HIS A 131 10.29 -5.28 -7.52
CA HIS A 131 10.69 -6.12 -8.64
C HIS A 131 11.29 -5.37 -9.85
N CYS A 132 11.02 -4.06 -10.01
CA CYS A 132 11.55 -3.28 -11.13
C CYS A 132 12.95 -2.73 -10.90
N TRP A 133 13.38 -2.55 -9.64
CA TRP A 133 14.62 -1.86 -9.33
C TRP A 133 15.62 -2.69 -8.52
N THR A 134 15.19 -3.75 -7.82
CA THR A 134 16.09 -4.49 -6.92
C THR A 134 17.21 -5.19 -7.69
N GLU A 135 16.92 -5.76 -8.86
CA GLU A 135 17.91 -6.44 -9.70
C GLU A 135 18.96 -5.46 -10.28
N ILE A 136 18.56 -4.19 -10.48
CA ILE A 136 19.46 -3.12 -10.94
C ILE A 136 20.45 -2.75 -9.83
N VAL A 137 20.03 -2.78 -8.56
CA VAL A 137 20.91 -2.51 -7.41
C VAL A 137 21.97 -3.60 -7.28
N HIS A 138 21.58 -4.86 -7.47
CA HIS A 138 22.47 -6.00 -7.50
C HIS A 138 21.81 -7.19 -8.22
N LYS A 139 22.57 -7.88 -9.09
CA LYS A 139 22.06 -9.03 -9.89
C LYS A 139 21.42 -10.14 -9.06
N ASP A 140 21.99 -10.39 -7.89
CA ASP A 140 21.49 -11.41 -6.97
C ASP A 140 20.36 -10.93 -6.06
N PHE A 141 19.96 -9.65 -6.16
CA PHE A 141 18.86 -9.07 -5.42
C PHE A 141 17.59 -9.05 -6.27
N THR A 142 17.06 -10.24 -6.53
CA THR A 142 15.81 -10.43 -7.28
C THR A 142 14.62 -10.46 -6.34
N THR A 143 13.64 -9.59 -6.57
CA THR A 143 12.35 -9.64 -5.88
C THR A 143 11.25 -10.04 -6.87
N MET A 144 10.27 -10.79 -6.39
CA MET A 144 9.15 -11.21 -7.24
C MET A 144 8.17 -10.06 -7.40
N ARG A 145 7.60 -9.94 -8.60
CA ARG A 145 6.47 -9.04 -8.84
C ARG A 145 5.29 -9.45 -7.93
N PRO A 146 4.63 -8.50 -7.25
CA PRO A 146 3.41 -8.79 -6.50
C PRO A 146 2.34 -9.42 -7.40
N THR A 147 1.63 -10.40 -6.85
CA THR A 147 0.46 -11.00 -7.51
C THR A 147 -0.75 -10.92 -6.59
N PHE A 148 -1.92 -10.84 -7.21
CA PHE A 148 -3.19 -10.68 -6.54
C PHE A 148 -4.02 -11.94 -6.78
N PRO A 149 -4.31 -12.73 -5.73
CA PRO A 149 -5.11 -13.93 -5.88
C PRO A 149 -6.58 -13.58 -6.09
N VAL A 150 -7.22 -14.30 -6.99
CA VAL A 150 -8.66 -14.28 -7.25
C VAL A 150 -9.17 -15.70 -7.14
N LEU A 151 -10.27 -15.88 -6.42
CA LEU A 151 -10.95 -17.16 -6.30
C LEU A 151 -12.04 -17.24 -7.37
N LEU A 152 -11.98 -18.26 -8.22
CA LEU A 152 -13.09 -18.60 -9.12
C LEU A 152 -13.82 -19.82 -8.58
N GLN A 153 -15.14 -19.79 -8.65
CA GLN A 153 -16.00 -20.86 -8.21
C GLN A 153 -16.63 -21.56 -9.40
N SER A 154 -17.42 -22.60 -9.15
CA SER A 154 -18.21 -23.29 -10.18
C SER A 154 -17.41 -23.79 -11.39
N VAL A 155 -16.09 -24.01 -11.24
CA VAL A 155 -15.22 -24.36 -12.35
C VAL A 155 -15.45 -25.82 -12.77
N PRO A 156 -15.82 -26.09 -14.04
CA PRO A 156 -16.09 -27.45 -14.50
C PRO A 156 -14.89 -28.38 -14.35
N THR A 157 -15.14 -29.66 -14.01
CA THR A 157 -14.09 -30.71 -13.92
C THR A 157 -13.25 -30.87 -15.19
N LYS A 158 -13.81 -30.52 -16.36
CA LYS A 158 -13.10 -30.57 -17.66
C LYS A 158 -12.00 -29.53 -17.80
N PHE A 159 -12.03 -28.44 -17.02
CA PHE A 159 -11.01 -27.41 -17.09
C PHE A 159 -9.70 -27.94 -16.50
N ASP A 160 -8.62 -27.95 -17.26
CA ASP A 160 -7.31 -28.33 -16.75
C ASP A 160 -6.40 -27.09 -16.64
N PRO A 161 -6.09 -26.60 -15.42
CA PRO A 161 -5.18 -25.48 -15.25
C PRO A 161 -3.73 -25.81 -15.62
N ALA A 162 -3.37 -27.09 -15.78
CA ALA A 162 -2.05 -27.49 -16.24
C ALA A 162 -1.90 -27.42 -17.77
N ASP A 163 -3.01 -27.41 -18.52
CA ASP A 163 -3.00 -27.36 -19.98
C ASP A 163 -3.10 -25.90 -20.47
N PRO A 164 -2.07 -25.37 -21.16
CA PRO A 164 -2.06 -24.01 -21.68
C PRO A 164 -3.22 -23.68 -22.62
N ASN A 165 -3.82 -24.67 -23.29
CA ASN A 165 -4.93 -24.42 -24.21
C ASN A 165 -6.18 -23.96 -23.46
N PHE A 166 -6.46 -24.52 -22.28
CA PHE A 166 -7.59 -24.10 -21.44
C PHE A 166 -7.40 -22.67 -20.92
N ILE A 167 -6.16 -22.30 -20.58
CA ILE A 167 -5.84 -20.93 -20.15
C ILE A 167 -6.01 -19.95 -21.31
N LYS A 168 -5.55 -20.30 -22.52
CA LYS A 168 -5.75 -19.48 -23.72
C LYS A 168 -7.23 -19.28 -24.03
N GLU A 169 -8.03 -20.33 -23.93
CA GLU A 169 -9.46 -20.25 -24.18
C GLU A 169 -10.17 -19.37 -23.14
N LEU A 170 -9.85 -19.54 -21.86
CA LEU A 170 -10.34 -18.66 -20.79
C LEU A 170 -9.96 -17.20 -21.05
N ALA A 171 -8.71 -16.93 -21.44
CA ALA A 171 -8.24 -15.58 -21.75
C ALA A 171 -9.02 -14.97 -22.94
N ASN A 172 -9.19 -15.75 -24.01
CA ASN A 172 -9.90 -15.35 -25.22
C ASN A 172 -11.38 -15.04 -24.95
N GLN A 173 -12.09 -15.92 -24.25
CA GLN A 173 -13.52 -15.72 -23.92
C GLN A 173 -13.77 -14.47 -23.06
N ASN A 174 -12.78 -14.05 -22.27
CA ASN A 174 -12.88 -12.88 -21.40
C ASN A 174 -12.21 -11.62 -21.98
N HIS A 175 -11.71 -11.67 -23.22
CA HIS A 175 -10.97 -10.59 -23.87
C HIS A 175 -9.77 -10.10 -23.04
N LEU A 176 -9.07 -11.03 -22.40
CA LEU A 176 -7.90 -10.76 -21.56
C LEU A 176 -6.62 -11.23 -22.29
N PRO A 177 -5.51 -10.47 -22.22
CA PRO A 177 -4.21 -10.98 -22.61
C PRO A 177 -3.82 -12.17 -21.72
N ILE A 178 -3.16 -13.19 -22.26
CA ILE A 178 -2.78 -14.38 -21.46
C ILE A 178 -1.74 -14.03 -20.38
N GLU A 179 -0.93 -13.00 -20.62
CA GLU A 179 0.16 -12.54 -19.75
C GLU A 179 -0.35 -11.95 -18.42
N VAL A 180 -1.66 -11.67 -18.31
CA VAL A 180 -2.24 -11.19 -17.06
C VAL A 180 -2.27 -12.27 -15.98
N PHE A 181 -2.30 -13.54 -16.39
CA PHE A 181 -2.31 -14.70 -15.51
C PHE A 181 -0.88 -15.09 -15.15
N HIS A 182 -0.54 -15.08 -13.85
CA HIS A 182 0.74 -15.55 -13.36
C HIS A 182 0.72 -17.05 -13.11
N THR A 183 -0.23 -17.51 -12.30
CA THR A 183 -0.43 -18.94 -12.00
C THR A 183 -1.91 -19.23 -11.80
N ILE A 184 -2.33 -20.44 -12.17
CA ILE A 184 -3.70 -20.94 -12.00
C ILE A 184 -3.59 -22.33 -11.40
N HIS A 185 -4.26 -22.56 -10.27
CA HIS A 185 -4.24 -23.85 -9.60
C HIS A 185 -5.61 -24.22 -9.08
N TRP A 186 -5.88 -25.53 -9.03
CA TRP A 186 -7.01 -26.03 -8.26
C TRP A 186 -6.81 -25.73 -6.78
N LEU A 187 -7.74 -24.97 -6.21
CA LEU A 187 -7.87 -24.88 -4.76
C LEU A 187 -8.62 -26.11 -4.24
N VAL A 188 -9.73 -26.45 -4.92
CA VAL A 188 -10.51 -27.65 -4.67
C VAL A 188 -10.80 -28.30 -6.01
N LYS A 189 -10.03 -29.34 -6.35
CA LYS A 189 -10.29 -30.13 -7.55
C LYS A 189 -11.57 -30.95 -7.34
N PRO A 190 -12.54 -30.90 -8.26
CA PRO A 190 -13.73 -31.72 -8.14
C PRO A 190 -13.37 -33.19 -8.29
N ILE A 191 -13.82 -33.99 -7.32
CA ILE A 191 -13.75 -35.44 -7.35
C ILE A 191 -15.18 -35.95 -7.57
N PRO A 192 -15.42 -36.88 -8.50
CA PRO A 192 -16.73 -37.45 -8.74
C PRO A 192 -17.41 -37.91 -7.43
N PRO A 193 -18.72 -37.63 -7.23
CA PRO A 193 -19.70 -37.17 -8.22
C PRO A 193 -19.80 -35.64 -8.40
N LYS A 194 -18.92 -34.84 -7.77
CA LYS A 194 -18.96 -33.38 -7.92
C LYS A 194 -18.54 -32.97 -9.33
N THR A 195 -19.30 -32.05 -9.93
CA THR A 195 -19.09 -31.58 -11.32
C THR A 195 -18.27 -30.30 -11.39
N ASN A 196 -18.18 -29.56 -10.28
CA ASN A 196 -17.57 -28.24 -10.22
C ASN A 196 -16.60 -28.15 -9.03
N GLY A 197 -15.51 -27.43 -9.22
CA GLY A 197 -14.54 -27.10 -8.19
C GLY A 197 -14.26 -25.60 -8.10
N SER A 198 -13.12 -25.26 -7.51
CA SER A 198 -12.69 -23.88 -7.35
C SER A 198 -11.21 -23.72 -7.69
N LEU A 199 -10.90 -22.64 -8.41
CA LEU A 199 -9.54 -22.28 -8.80
C LEU A 199 -9.07 -21.08 -7.98
N ILE A 200 -7.77 -21.04 -7.71
CA ILE A 200 -7.08 -19.82 -7.34
C ILE A 200 -6.25 -19.34 -8.54
N ILE A 201 -6.47 -18.10 -8.95
CA ILE A 201 -5.77 -17.43 -10.03
C ILE A 201 -4.94 -16.30 -9.43
N HIS A 202 -3.64 -16.30 -9.68
CA HIS A 202 -2.79 -15.16 -9.38
C HIS A 202 -2.68 -14.29 -10.62
N VAL A 203 -3.07 -13.02 -10.51
CA VAL A 203 -2.89 -12.03 -11.59
C VAL A 203 -1.91 -10.93 -11.17
N PHE A 204 -1.28 -10.26 -12.12
CA PHE A 204 -0.34 -9.18 -11.82
C PHE A 204 -1.01 -7.83 -11.55
N ASP A 205 -2.17 -7.57 -12.17
CA ASP A 205 -2.87 -6.29 -12.04
C ASP A 205 -3.93 -6.37 -10.93
N LYS A 206 -3.79 -5.49 -9.93
CA LYS A 206 -4.69 -5.38 -8.78
C LYS A 206 -6.11 -4.97 -9.18
N LEU A 207 -6.26 -4.03 -10.11
CA LEU A 207 -7.56 -3.54 -10.54
C LEU A 207 -8.26 -4.60 -11.37
N LEU A 208 -7.51 -5.32 -12.21
CA LEU A 208 -8.04 -6.48 -12.91
C LEU A 208 -8.46 -7.57 -11.93
N ALA A 209 -7.65 -7.89 -10.92
CA ALA A 209 -8.00 -8.88 -9.90
C ALA A 209 -9.31 -8.53 -9.19
N ALA A 210 -9.45 -7.27 -8.80
CA ALA A 210 -10.66 -6.75 -8.17
C ALA A 210 -11.86 -6.82 -9.12
N LYS A 211 -11.67 -6.50 -10.41
CA LYS A 211 -12.72 -6.61 -11.42
C LYS A 211 -13.17 -8.06 -11.58
N ILE A 212 -12.24 -9.00 -11.75
CA ILE A 212 -12.56 -10.42 -11.91
C ILE A 212 -13.31 -10.93 -10.66
N GLY A 213 -12.87 -10.57 -9.46
CA GLY A 213 -13.57 -10.94 -8.23
C GLY A 213 -14.95 -10.31 -8.04
N CYS A 214 -15.35 -9.37 -8.91
CA CYS A 214 -16.68 -8.75 -8.90
C CYS A 214 -17.53 -9.11 -10.13
N SER A 215 -16.92 -9.44 -11.27
CA SER A 215 -17.64 -9.66 -12.54
C SER A 215 -17.61 -11.10 -13.04
N ASP A 216 -17.01 -12.01 -12.27
CA ASP A 216 -16.79 -13.42 -12.62
C ASP A 216 -16.03 -13.58 -13.96
N LEU A 217 -15.58 -14.78 -14.30
CA LEU A 217 -15.04 -15.09 -15.64
C LEU A 217 -15.99 -16.01 -16.41
N VAL A 218 -15.90 -16.02 -17.73
CA VAL A 218 -16.65 -16.96 -18.58
C VAL A 218 -15.75 -18.07 -19.10
N PHE A 219 -16.18 -19.32 -18.97
CA PHE A 219 -15.54 -20.49 -19.57
C PHE A 219 -16.58 -21.47 -20.13
N ASP A 220 -16.52 -21.71 -21.44
CA ASP A 220 -17.45 -22.58 -22.18
C ASP A 220 -18.93 -22.25 -21.90
N GLY A 221 -19.25 -20.94 -21.92
CA GLY A 221 -20.58 -20.40 -21.68
C GLY A 221 -21.02 -20.39 -20.21
N LEU A 222 -20.19 -20.85 -19.27
CA LEU A 222 -20.46 -20.82 -17.84
C LEU A 222 -19.76 -19.65 -17.17
N VAL A 223 -20.44 -19.02 -16.22
CA VAL A 223 -19.88 -17.97 -15.35
C VAL A 223 -19.19 -18.65 -14.16
N LEU A 224 -17.93 -18.28 -13.92
CA LEU A 224 -16.97 -18.85 -12.96
C LEU A 224 -16.64 -17.89 -11.82
#